data_AF-A0A7V8WCX4-F1
#
_entry.id   AF-A0A7V8WCX4-F1
#
_cell.length_a   1.000
_cell.length_b   1.000
_cell.length_c   1.000
_cell.angle_alpha   90.00
_cell.angle_beta   90.00
_cell.angle_gamma   90.00
#
_symmetry.space_group_name_H-M   'P 1'
#
loop_
_entity.id
_entity.type
_entity.pdbx_description
1 polymer ?
#
loop_
_entity_poly.entity_id
_entity_poly.type
_entity_poly.pdbx_seq_one_letter_code
_entity_poly.pdbx_strand_id
1 'polypeptide(L)'
;DGRVDLRDAARTAEQLVRKAVLDARQQIDASAATLIAYRAGTDIARLRGDVERLLLYAAGKPRISLQDVEEVVSGETTQDDWAITNAISRGDTAEALRQLGMALDAGGVSYQILGQLAWFVRERFPAGDPRRIRPAVEALFRTDLDLKSSGGDPRVLLERLVVELCG
;
A
#
# COMPACT_ATOMS: atom_id res chain seq x y z
N ASP A 1 -8.30 24.30 -3.23
CA ASP A 1 -8.29 24.24 -4.71
C ASP A 1 -7.43 23.06 -5.11
N GLY A 2 -7.88 22.19 -6.00
CA GLY A 2 -7.14 20.95 -6.33
C GLY A 2 -7.94 19.67 -6.18
N ARG A 3 -9.08 19.57 -6.86
CA ARG A 3 -9.54 18.25 -7.32
C ARG A 3 -8.43 17.74 -8.24
N VAL A 4 -7.60 16.82 -7.76
CA VAL A 4 -6.67 16.07 -8.60
C VAL A 4 -7.51 15.53 -9.77
N ASP A 5 -7.22 16.00 -10.98
CA ASP A 5 -7.91 15.51 -12.17
C ASP A 5 -7.60 14.01 -12.27
N LEU A 6 -8.63 13.17 -12.11
CA LEU A 6 -8.49 11.72 -12.17
C LEU A 6 -7.86 11.28 -13.49
N ARG A 7 -7.99 12.09 -14.56
CA ARG A 7 -7.32 11.87 -15.85
C ARG A 7 -5.82 12.13 -15.76
N ASP A 8 -5.37 13.13 -15.00
CA ASP A 8 -3.94 13.40 -14.77
C ASP A 8 -3.29 12.32 -13.92
N ALA A 9 -3.99 11.87 -12.87
CA ALA A 9 -3.53 10.78 -12.03
C ALA A 9 -3.37 9.48 -12.85
N ALA A 10 -4.37 9.13 -13.67
CA ALA A 10 -4.32 7.96 -14.53
C ALA A 10 -3.19 8.02 -15.57
N ARG A 11 -2.98 9.19 -16.21
CA ARG A 11 -1.87 9.39 -17.16
C ARG A 11 -0.51 9.24 -16.47
N THR A 12 -0.36 9.80 -15.28
CA THR A 12 0.87 9.67 -14.48
C THR A 12 1.12 8.21 -14.10
N ALA A 13 0.10 7.48 -13.65
CA ALA A 13 0.20 6.07 -13.32
C ALA A 13 0.62 5.23 -14.53
N GLU A 14 0.02 5.45 -15.70
CA GLU A 14 0.40 4.75 -16.93
C GLU A 14 1.85 5.03 -17.35
N GLN A 15 2.32 6.27 -17.21
CA GLN A 15 3.71 6.64 -17.47
C GLN A 15 4.69 5.94 -16.51
N LEU A 16 4.35 5.84 -15.23
CA LEU A 16 5.15 5.13 -14.23
C LEU A 16 5.27 3.64 -14.56
N VAL A 17 4.18 2.99 -14.96
CA VAL A 17 4.18 1.58 -15.41
C VAL A 17 5.12 1.40 -16.60
N ARG A 18 4.96 2.22 -17.65
CA ARG A 18 5.78 2.13 -18.86
C ARG A 18 7.26 2.34 -18.54
N LYS A 19 7.58 3.27 -17.64
CA LYS A 19 8.95 3.52 -17.20
C LYS A 19 9.54 2.32 -16.46
N ALA A 20 8.81 1.77 -15.48
CA ALA A 20 9.28 0.61 -14.72
C ALA A 20 9.54 -0.62 -15.61
N VAL A 21 8.65 -0.87 -16.58
CA VAL A 21 8.82 -1.95 -17.56
C VAL A 21 10.04 -1.72 -18.45
N LEU A 22 10.26 -0.48 -18.89
CA LEU A 22 11.43 -0.10 -19.68
C LEU A 22 12.74 -0.27 -18.90
N ASP A 23 12.76 0.14 -17.62
CA ASP A 23 13.92 0.00 -16.73
C ASP A 23 14.29 -1.48 -16.52
N ALA A 24 13.28 -2.37 -16.53
CA ALA A 24 13.44 -3.82 -16.53
C ALA A 24 13.80 -4.43 -17.91
N ARG A 25 14.01 -3.60 -18.93
CA ARG A 25 14.33 -3.98 -20.33
C ARG A 25 13.27 -4.87 -21.00
N GLN A 26 12.01 -4.72 -20.60
CA GLN A 26 10.89 -5.41 -21.24
C GLN A 26 10.00 -4.43 -22.02
N GLN A 27 9.07 -4.97 -22.80
CA GLN A 27 8.01 -4.20 -23.44
C GLN A 27 6.67 -4.53 -22.78
N ILE A 28 5.70 -3.61 -22.87
CA ILE A 28 4.32 -3.85 -22.40
C ILE A 28 3.35 -3.33 -23.46
N ASP A 29 2.24 -4.05 -23.65
CA ASP A 29 1.16 -3.58 -24.51
C ASP A 29 0.51 -2.31 -23.94
N ALA A 30 0.07 -1.41 -24.82
CA ALA A 30 -0.57 -0.17 -24.39
C ALA A 30 -1.84 -0.44 -23.56
N SER A 31 -2.64 -1.44 -23.96
CA SER A 31 -3.83 -1.89 -23.22
C SER A 31 -3.48 -2.48 -21.86
N ALA A 32 -2.39 -3.24 -21.77
CA ALA A 32 -1.88 -3.81 -20.52
C ALA A 32 -1.47 -2.69 -19.53
N ALA A 33 -0.69 -1.70 -20.00
CA ALA A 33 -0.29 -0.55 -19.19
C ALA A 33 -1.48 0.30 -18.72
N THR A 34 -2.49 0.46 -19.58
CA THR A 34 -3.74 1.15 -19.25
C THR A 34 -4.52 0.40 -18.17
N LEU A 35 -4.66 -0.92 -18.30
CA LEU A 35 -5.45 -1.75 -17.39
C LEU A 35 -4.87 -1.76 -15.97
N ILE A 36 -3.56 -1.92 -15.83
CA ILE A 36 -2.91 -1.90 -14.50
C ILE A 36 -3.00 -0.51 -13.85
N ALA A 37 -2.78 0.56 -14.61
CA ALA A 37 -2.95 1.93 -14.11
C ALA A 37 -4.40 2.19 -13.66
N TYR A 38 -5.37 1.71 -14.44
CA TYR A 38 -6.79 1.80 -14.10
C TYR A 38 -7.14 1.03 -12.82
N ARG A 39 -6.64 -0.21 -12.67
CA ARG A 39 -6.91 -1.03 -11.48
C ARG A 39 -6.28 -0.48 -10.20
N ALA A 40 -5.13 0.19 -10.31
CA ALA A 40 -4.50 0.85 -9.17
C ALA A 40 -5.19 2.15 -8.76
N GLY A 41 -5.82 2.87 -9.70
CA GLY A 41 -6.46 4.16 -9.43
C GLY A 41 -5.46 5.20 -8.92
N THR A 42 -5.73 5.82 -7.76
CA THR A 42 -4.82 6.78 -7.11
C THR A 42 -3.81 6.12 -6.16
N ASP A 43 -3.82 4.79 -6.06
CA ASP A 43 -2.95 4.04 -5.15
C ASP A 43 -1.64 3.64 -5.83
N ILE A 44 -0.62 4.48 -5.64
CA ILE A 44 0.72 4.25 -6.20
C ILE A 44 1.39 3.02 -5.59
N ALA A 45 1.06 2.66 -4.34
CA ALA A 45 1.70 1.54 -3.68
C ALA A 45 1.17 0.21 -4.25
N ARG A 46 -0.14 0.11 -4.48
CA ARG A 46 -0.75 -0.97 -5.25
C ARG A 46 -0.19 -1.05 -6.68
N LEU A 47 -0.11 0.08 -7.38
CA LEU A 47 0.47 0.14 -8.73
C LEU A 47 1.86 -0.49 -8.78
N ARG A 48 2.72 -0.13 -7.83
CA ARG A 48 4.09 -0.65 -7.74
C ARG A 48 4.10 -2.17 -7.48
N GLY A 49 3.30 -2.66 -6.55
CA GLY A 49 3.21 -4.10 -6.27
C GLY A 49 2.68 -4.91 -7.46
N ASP A 50 1.67 -4.40 -8.16
CA ASP A 50 1.13 -5.02 -9.37
C ASP A 50 2.19 -5.06 -10.49
N VAL A 51 2.96 -3.99 -10.68
CA VAL A 51 4.05 -3.93 -11.66
C VAL A 51 5.17 -4.90 -11.31
N GLU A 52 5.59 -4.97 -10.04
CA GLU A 52 6.65 -5.87 -9.60
C GLU A 52 6.27 -7.34 -9.84
N ARG A 53 5.04 -7.73 -9.48
CA ARG A 53 4.53 -9.08 -9.75
C ARG A 53 4.47 -9.39 -11.24
N LEU A 54 4.07 -8.43 -12.08
CA LEU A 54 4.05 -8.60 -13.52
C LEU A 54 5.44 -8.83 -14.10
N LEU A 55 6.43 -8.06 -13.66
CA LEU A 55 7.82 -8.21 -14.11
C LEU A 55 8.38 -9.59 -13.72
N LEU A 56 8.06 -10.06 -12.52
CA LEU A 56 8.44 -11.40 -12.07
C LEU A 56 7.74 -12.51 -12.87
N TYR A 57 6.43 -12.38 -13.10
CA TYR A 57 5.66 -13.35 -13.88
C TYR A 57 6.10 -13.42 -15.34
N ALA A 58 6.36 -12.26 -15.94
CA ALA A 58 6.78 -12.15 -17.33
C ALA A 58 8.29 -12.28 -17.51
N ALA A 59 9.06 -12.65 -16.48
CA ALA A 59 10.51 -12.77 -16.57
C ALA A 59 10.91 -13.68 -17.75
N GLY A 60 11.76 -13.16 -18.64
CA GLY A 60 12.18 -13.85 -19.86
C GLY A 60 11.24 -13.71 -21.06
N LYS A 61 10.04 -13.15 -20.90
CA LYS A 61 9.18 -12.77 -22.03
C LYS A 61 9.68 -11.44 -22.64
N PRO A 62 9.67 -11.29 -23.98
CA PRO A 62 10.06 -10.04 -24.61
C PRO A 62 9.03 -8.92 -24.41
N ARG A 63 7.79 -9.29 -24.07
CA ARG A 63 6.65 -8.38 -23.97
C ARG A 63 5.60 -8.90 -22.98
N ILE A 64 5.08 -8.00 -22.14
CA ILE A 64 3.94 -8.18 -21.25
C ILE A 64 2.67 -7.86 -22.03
N SER A 65 1.81 -8.86 -22.17
CA SER A 65 0.52 -8.78 -22.86
C SER A 65 -0.62 -8.34 -21.93
N LEU A 66 -1.78 -8.00 -22.51
CA LEU A 66 -3.00 -7.75 -21.73
C LEU A 66 -3.40 -8.97 -20.88
N GLN A 67 -3.27 -10.18 -21.44
CA GLN A 67 -3.59 -11.42 -20.75
C GLN A 67 -2.69 -11.64 -19.52
N ASP A 68 -1.39 -11.32 -19.61
CA ASP A 68 -0.49 -11.40 -18.45
C ASP A 68 -0.98 -10.50 -17.30
N VAL A 69 -1.51 -9.31 -17.62
CA VAL A 69 -2.11 -8.40 -16.62
C VAL A 69 -3.42 -8.94 -16.06
N GLU A 70 -4.24 -9.60 -16.87
CA GLU A 70 -5.47 -10.23 -16.40
C GLU A 70 -5.19 -11.42 -15.46
N GLU A 71 -4.13 -12.18 -15.74
CA GLU A 71 -3.71 -13.34 -14.93
C GLU A 71 -3.03 -12.93 -13.61
N VAL A 72 -2.19 -11.89 -13.63
CA VAL A 72 -1.38 -11.49 -12.46
C VAL A 72 -2.10 -10.47 -11.58
N VAL A 73 -2.87 -9.59 -12.21
CA VAL A 73 -3.58 -8.49 -11.54
C VAL A 73 -5.07 -8.85 -11.47
N SER A 74 -5.41 -10.02 -10.93
CA SER A 74 -6.81 -10.38 -10.68
C SER A 74 -7.45 -9.36 -9.74
N GLY A 75 -8.71 -8.99 -10.00
CA GLY A 75 -9.47 -8.04 -9.17
C GLY A 75 -9.69 -8.51 -7.72
N GLU A 76 -9.39 -9.77 -7.46
CA GLU A 76 -9.47 -10.45 -6.17
C GLU A 76 -8.07 -10.93 -5.78
N THR A 77 -7.66 -10.63 -4.55
CA THR A 77 -6.50 -11.22 -3.84
C THR A 77 -5.12 -10.73 -4.25
N THR A 78 -4.88 -9.45 -4.01
CA THR A 78 -3.83 -9.14 -3.03
C THR A 78 -4.54 -8.26 -2.03
N GLN A 79 -4.56 -8.65 -0.76
CA GLN A 79 -4.86 -7.67 0.29
C GLN A 79 -4.05 -6.45 -0.10
N ASP A 80 -4.69 -5.30 -0.31
CA ASP A 80 -3.92 -4.11 -0.60
C ASP A 80 -3.00 -3.95 0.62
N ASP A 81 -1.73 -4.33 0.45
CA ASP A 81 -0.76 -4.41 1.55
C ASP A 81 -0.71 -3.04 2.24
N TRP A 82 -1.07 -1.98 1.51
CA TRP A 82 -1.08 -0.60 1.94
C TRP A 82 -2.44 -0.08 2.40
N ALA A 83 -3.50 -0.89 2.40
CA ALA A 83 -4.88 -0.47 2.68
C ALA A 83 -5.01 0.24 4.04
N ILE A 84 -4.38 -0.31 5.07
CA ILE A 84 -4.38 0.26 6.43
C ILE A 84 -3.73 1.65 6.39
N THR A 85 -2.52 1.76 5.84
CA THR A 85 -1.75 3.01 5.76
C THR A 85 -2.38 4.05 4.84
N ASN A 86 -3.07 3.62 3.79
CA ASN A 86 -3.82 4.48 2.89
C ASN A 86 -5.04 5.07 3.59
N ALA A 87 -5.77 4.28 4.37
CA ALA A 87 -6.87 4.76 5.18
C ALA A 87 -6.40 5.75 6.27
N ILE A 88 -5.28 5.44 6.96
CA ILE A 88 -4.66 6.36 7.92
C ILE A 88 -4.28 7.68 7.26
N SER A 89 -3.71 7.66 6.06
CA SER A 89 -3.34 8.88 5.31
C SER A 89 -4.52 9.79 5.00
N ARG A 90 -5.72 9.20 4.83
CA ARG A 90 -6.96 9.94 4.58
C ARG A 90 -7.66 10.41 5.87
N GLY A 91 -7.13 10.04 7.04
CA GLY A 91 -7.80 10.27 8.33
C GLY A 91 -9.06 9.43 8.51
N ASP A 92 -9.21 8.34 7.75
CA ASP A 92 -10.38 7.47 7.78
C ASP A 92 -10.17 6.32 8.77
N THR A 93 -10.39 6.60 10.05
CA THR A 93 -10.19 5.63 11.14
C THR A 93 -11.05 4.39 11.00
N ALA A 94 -12.30 4.55 10.55
CA ALA A 94 -13.24 3.44 10.40
C ALA A 94 -12.74 2.45 9.34
N GLU A 95 -12.33 2.97 8.18
CA GLU A 95 -11.75 2.13 7.13
C GLU A 95 -10.40 1.53 7.56
N ALA A 96 -9.55 2.28 8.26
CA ALA A 96 -8.26 1.77 8.73
C ALA A 96 -8.42 0.59 9.69
N LEU A 97 -9.36 0.67 10.62
CA LEU A 97 -9.68 -0.42 11.55
C LEU A 97 -10.30 -1.62 10.83
N ARG A 98 -11.18 -1.38 9.85
CA ARG A 98 -11.76 -2.45 9.04
C ARG A 98 -10.70 -3.23 8.28
N GLN A 99 -9.75 -2.52 7.64
CA GLN A 99 -8.65 -3.13 6.91
C GLN A 99 -7.68 -3.87 7.82
N LEU A 100 -7.39 -3.33 9.01
CA LEU A 100 -6.61 -4.04 10.03
C LEU A 100 -7.28 -5.34 10.45
N GLY A 101 -8.59 -5.32 10.71
CA GLY A 101 -9.37 -6.51 11.05
C GLY A 101 -9.27 -7.58 9.96
N MET A 102 -9.50 -7.21 8.70
CA MET A 102 -9.36 -8.12 7.57
C MET A 102 -7.95 -8.69 7.42
N ALA A 103 -6.92 -7.88 7.63
CA ALA A 103 -5.53 -8.32 7.58
C ALA A 103 -5.23 -9.38 8.66
N LEU A 104 -5.67 -9.14 9.89
CA LEU A 104 -5.49 -10.07 11.00
C LEU A 104 -6.32 -11.35 10.85
N ASP A 105 -7.58 -11.23 10.41
CA ASP A 105 -8.47 -12.38 10.20
C ASP A 105 -7.98 -13.31 9.07
N ALA A 106 -7.24 -12.76 8.11
CA ALA A 106 -6.55 -13.54 7.07
C ALA A 106 -5.22 -14.17 7.52
N GLY A 107 -4.84 -14.03 8.79
CA GLY A 107 -3.61 -14.59 9.35
C GLY A 107 -2.39 -13.67 9.29
N GLY A 108 -2.59 -12.36 9.07
CA GLY A 108 -1.51 -11.38 9.06
C GLY A 108 -0.73 -11.36 10.38
N VAL A 109 0.60 -11.34 10.29
CA VAL A 109 1.47 -11.35 11.48
C VAL A 109 1.57 -9.94 12.07
N SER A 110 1.23 -9.78 13.36
CA SER A 110 1.19 -8.48 14.03
C SER A 110 2.49 -7.68 13.92
N TYR A 111 3.65 -8.33 13.99
CA TYR A 111 4.95 -7.69 13.84
C TYR A 111 5.21 -7.16 12.42
N GLN A 112 4.69 -7.83 11.38
CA GLN A 112 4.81 -7.34 10.00
C GLN A 112 3.97 -6.09 9.80
N ILE A 113 2.73 -6.10 10.30
CA ILE A 113 1.83 -4.94 10.28
C ILE A 113 2.46 -3.76 11.03
N LEU A 114 3.02 -4.00 12.23
CA LEU A 114 3.74 -2.97 12.99
C LEU A 114 4.92 -2.39 12.19
N GLY A 115 5.72 -3.24 11.54
CA GLY A 115 6.84 -2.81 10.69
C GLY A 115 6.40 -1.91 9.53
N GLN A 116 5.28 -2.25 8.90
CA GLN A 116 4.69 -1.44 7.84
C GLN A 116 4.20 -0.08 8.34
N LEU A 117 3.51 -0.04 9.49
CA LEU A 117 3.08 1.21 10.13
C LEU A 117 4.29 2.08 10.53
N ALA A 118 5.37 1.46 11.00
CA ALA A 118 6.61 2.16 11.33
C ALA A 118 7.31 2.76 10.11
N TRP A 119 7.33 2.04 8.97
CA TRP A 119 7.78 2.62 7.70
C TRP A 119 6.92 3.82 7.28
N PHE A 120 5.59 3.66 7.36
CA PHE A 120 4.65 4.68 6.95
C PHE A 120 4.79 5.99 7.75
N VAL A 121 4.90 5.90 9.08
CA VAL A 121 5.13 7.08 9.94
C VAL A 121 6.45 7.77 9.57
N ARG A 122 7.53 7.01 9.30
CA ARG A 122 8.83 7.59 8.94
C ARG A 122 8.81 8.27 7.58
N GLU A 123 8.11 7.71 6.60
CA GLU A 123 8.16 8.21 5.22
C GLU A 123 7.09 9.26 4.92
N ARG A 124 5.88 9.09 5.47
CA ARG A 124 4.72 9.89 5.04
C ARG A 124 4.41 11.08 5.94
N PHE A 125 4.62 10.96 7.25
CA PHE A 125 4.28 12.03 8.20
C PHE A 125 5.16 13.28 8.03
N PRO A 126 6.47 13.19 7.73
CA PRO A 126 7.30 14.38 7.48
C PRO A 126 6.81 15.25 6.32
N ALA A 127 6.24 14.64 5.28
CA ALA A 127 5.71 15.36 4.13
C ALA A 127 4.27 15.91 4.34
N GLY A 128 3.57 15.47 5.39
CA GLY A 128 2.17 15.80 5.66
C GLY A 128 1.99 16.77 6.83
N ASP A 129 2.29 16.31 8.05
CA ASP A 129 2.20 17.11 9.28
C ASP A 129 3.33 16.71 10.25
N PRO A 130 4.46 17.45 10.24
CA PRO A 130 5.61 17.14 11.09
C PRO A 130 5.32 17.11 12.59
N ARG A 131 4.27 17.80 13.06
CA ARG A 131 3.92 17.84 14.49
C ARG A 131 3.41 16.49 14.99
N ARG A 132 2.86 15.67 14.09
CA ARG A 132 2.32 14.33 14.39
C ARG A 132 3.42 13.26 14.49
N ILE A 133 4.64 13.55 14.04
CA ILE A 133 5.75 12.58 14.04
C ILE A 133 6.05 12.12 15.47
N ARG A 134 6.24 13.05 16.41
CA ARG A 134 6.64 12.68 17.78
C ARG A 134 5.58 11.79 18.47
N PRO A 135 4.28 12.17 18.52
CA PRO A 135 3.25 11.30 19.07
C PRO A 135 3.15 9.94 18.37
N ALA A 136 3.27 9.91 17.03
CA ALA A 136 3.20 8.68 16.26
C ALA A 136 4.38 7.72 16.55
N VAL A 137 5.59 8.27 16.69
CA VAL A 137 6.78 7.51 17.05
C VAL A 137 6.68 6.97 18.48
N GLU A 138 6.20 7.77 19.44
CA GLU A 138 5.96 7.34 20.81
C GLU A 138 4.91 6.21 20.87
N ALA A 139 3.82 6.32 20.11
CA ALA A 139 2.78 5.30 19.99
C ALA A 139 3.33 3.99 19.41
N LEU A 140 4.16 4.06 18.36
CA LEU A 140 4.81 2.91 17.74
C LEU A 140 5.72 2.17 18.72
N PHE A 141 6.60 2.88 19.43
CA PHE A 141 7.54 2.25 20.37
C PHE A 141 6.84 1.60 21.56
N ARG A 142 5.80 2.24 22.10
CA ARG A 142 4.98 1.64 23.15
C ARG A 142 4.31 0.36 22.65
N THR A 143 3.74 0.37 21.44
CA THR A 143 3.10 -0.81 20.85
C THR A 143 4.09 -1.94 20.58
N ASP A 144 5.30 -1.62 20.09
CA ASP A 144 6.39 -2.58 19.91
C ASP A 144 6.80 -3.25 21.23
N LEU A 145 6.92 -2.46 22.30
CA LEU A 145 7.25 -2.95 23.64
C LEU A 145 6.14 -3.85 24.19
N ASP A 146 4.88 -3.42 24.08
CA ASP A 146 3.73 -4.19 24.55
C ASP A 146 3.63 -5.54 23.81
N LEU A 147 3.87 -5.57 22.49
CA LEU A 147 3.89 -6.81 21.70
C LEU A 147 5.02 -7.75 22.13
N LYS A 148 6.24 -7.24 22.30
CA LYS A 148 7.42 -8.05 22.67
C LYS A 148 7.35 -8.59 24.10
N SER A 149 6.70 -7.87 24.99
CA SER A 149 6.55 -8.26 26.39
C SER A 149 5.29 -9.08 26.66
N SER A 150 4.49 -9.38 25.63
CA SER A 150 3.15 -9.99 25.78
C SER A 150 2.24 -9.18 26.72
N GLY A 151 2.37 -7.85 26.70
CA GLY A 151 1.66 -6.91 27.56
C GLY A 151 0.16 -6.74 27.24
N GLY A 152 -0.38 -7.47 26.26
CA GLY A 152 -1.80 -7.45 25.90
C GLY A 152 -2.10 -8.26 24.64
N ASP A 153 -3.37 -8.24 24.22
CA ASP A 153 -3.81 -8.86 22.97
C ASP A 153 -3.23 -8.08 21.76
N PRO A 154 -2.46 -8.73 20.86
CA PRO A 154 -1.87 -8.07 19.70
C PRO A 154 -2.85 -7.31 18.81
N ARG A 155 -4.09 -7.80 18.65
CA ARG A 155 -5.12 -7.13 17.86
C ARG A 155 -5.48 -5.80 18.48
N VAL A 156 -5.77 -5.79 19.77
CA VAL A 156 -6.16 -4.58 20.51
C VAL A 156 -5.03 -3.55 20.53
N LEU A 157 -3.78 -4.01 20.68
CA LEU A 157 -2.61 -3.13 20.64
C LEU A 157 -2.45 -2.44 19.28
N LEU A 158 -2.65 -3.18 18.18
CA LEU A 158 -2.61 -2.63 16.82
C LEU A 158 -3.80 -1.71 16.52
N GLU A 159 -5.01 -2.06 16.96
CA GLU A 159 -6.20 -1.22 16.80
C GLU A 159 -6.02 0.14 17.50
N ARG A 160 -5.49 0.13 18.74
CA ARG A 160 -5.15 1.35 19.47
C ARG A 160 -4.12 2.20 18.72
N LEU A 161 -3.07 1.57 18.20
CA LEU A 161 -2.06 2.26 17.40
C LEU A 161 -2.68 2.90 16.16
N VAL A 162 -3.52 2.19 15.41
CA VAL A 162 -4.20 2.73 14.22
C VAL A 162 -5.05 3.96 14.58
N VAL A 163 -5.82 3.92 15.67
CA VAL A 163 -6.61 5.07 16.13
C VAL A 163 -5.72 6.28 16.42
N GLU A 164 -4.61 6.08 17.13
CA GLU A 164 -3.65 7.15 17.44
C GLU A 164 -2.96 7.71 16.19
N LEU A 165 -2.70 6.88 15.18
CA LEU A 165 -2.13 7.30 13.91
C LEU A 165 -3.13 8.00 12.98
N CYS A 166 -4.44 7.84 13.19
CA CYS A 166 -5.47 8.58 12.48
C CYS A 166 -5.76 9.97 13.10
N GLY A 167 -5.51 10.12 14.41
CA GLY A 167 -5.83 11.32 15.20
C GLY A 167 -4.89 12.52 15.06
#